data_AF-A0A364NSL9-F1
#
_entry.id   AF-A0A364NSL9-F1
#
_cell.length_a   1.000
_cell.length_b   1.000
_cell.length_c   1.000
_cell.angle_alpha   90.00
_cell.angle_beta   90.00
_cell.angle_gamma   90.00
#
_symmetry.space_group_name_H-M   'P 1'
#
loop_
_entity.id
_entity.type
_entity.pdbx_description
1 polymer ?
#
loop_
_entity_poly.entity_id
_entity_poly.type
_entity_poly.pdbx_seq_one_letter_code
_entity_poly.pdbx_strand_id
1 'polypeptide(L)'
;MQSGSTSLTLPAGEYSVAGVHPVRGAEVRKLTVGHNHVGGRRKSRTKPAINAVTAEVHAMEEKGSDVNLAVHLLNDAWKGEFDAAAVITNDTDLCEPIRMVAQERGFPVTVICPTDGTGQSMAPKLQAVASFSRHIHTADLTASQFPDSIPGTNLHKPPNW
;
A
#
# COMPACT_ATOMS: atom_id res chain seq x y z
N MET A 1 44.93 0.57 2.65
CA MET A 1 44.54 -0.81 2.28
C MET A 1 43.18 -0.72 1.61
N GLN A 2 43.13 -0.96 0.30
CA GLN A 2 41.88 -0.89 -0.47
C GLN A 2 41.02 -2.12 -0.13
N SER A 3 39.85 -1.89 0.47
CA SER A 3 38.82 -2.91 0.62
C SER A 3 38.27 -3.19 -0.79
N GLY A 4 38.67 -4.33 -1.37
CA GLY A 4 38.13 -4.77 -2.64
C GLY A 4 36.67 -5.17 -2.47
N SER A 5 35.76 -4.34 -2.98
CA SER A 5 34.34 -4.71 -3.11
C SER A 5 34.23 -5.80 -4.17
N THR A 6 34.08 -7.05 -3.75
CA THR A 6 33.77 -8.16 -4.66
C THR A 6 32.26 -8.15 -4.90
N SER A 7 31.84 -7.73 -6.10
CA SER A 7 30.44 -7.83 -6.52
C SER A 7 30.18 -9.22 -7.11
N LEU A 8 29.13 -9.89 -6.62
CA LEU A 8 28.65 -11.18 -7.13
C LEU A 8 27.28 -10.96 -7.77
N THR A 9 27.17 -11.18 -9.08
CA THR A 9 25.88 -11.18 -9.79
C THR A 9 25.29 -12.58 -9.71
N LEU A 10 24.08 -12.70 -9.14
CA LEU A 10 23.34 -13.94 -9.07
C LEU A 10 22.20 -13.92 -10.10
N PRO A 11 21.93 -15.03 -10.83
CA PRO A 11 20.72 -15.14 -11.64
C PRO A 11 19.45 -15.13 -10.76
N ALA A 12 18.27 -15.10 -11.37
CA ALA A 12 17.02 -15.20 -10.60
C ALA A 12 16.91 -16.59 -9.93
N GLY A 13 16.61 -16.64 -8.63
CA GLY A 13 16.50 -17.90 -7.88
C GLY A 13 16.44 -17.71 -6.37
N GLU A 14 16.30 -18.83 -5.65
CA GLU A 14 16.41 -18.87 -4.19
C GLU A 14 17.87 -19.08 -3.76
N TYR A 15 18.36 -18.22 -2.87
CA TYR A 15 19.73 -18.29 -2.38
C TYR A 15 19.75 -18.35 -0.85
N SER A 16 20.41 -19.38 -0.32
CA SER A 16 20.69 -19.47 1.11
C SER A 16 21.99 -18.73 1.40
N VAL A 17 21.89 -17.58 2.05
CA VAL A 17 23.07 -16.82 2.49
C VAL A 17 23.39 -17.24 3.93
N ALA A 18 24.40 -18.09 4.10
CA ALA A 18 24.97 -18.37 5.42
C ALA A 18 25.81 -17.15 5.83
N GLY A 19 25.41 -16.44 6.88
CA GLY A 19 26.24 -15.37 7.44
C GLY A 19 27.59 -15.96 7.87
N VAL A 20 28.69 -15.39 7.35
CA VAL A 20 30.06 -15.88 7.62
C VAL A 20 30.45 -15.72 9.10
N HIS A 21 29.72 -14.89 9.84
CA HIS A 21 29.88 -14.72 11.29
C HIS A 21 28.51 -14.55 11.97
N PRO A 22 28.22 -15.27 13.08
CA PRO A 22 27.05 -14.99 13.90
C PRO A 22 27.20 -13.62 14.55
N VAL A 23 26.50 -12.62 14.03
CA VAL A 23 26.40 -11.30 14.67
C VAL A 23 25.46 -11.46 15.87
N ARG A 24 25.97 -11.20 17.08
CA ARG A 24 25.19 -11.32 18.32
C ARG A 24 23.97 -10.37 18.24
N GLY A 25 22.76 -10.92 18.28
CA GLY A 25 21.51 -10.17 18.14
C GLY A 25 20.98 -10.04 16.70
N ALA A 26 21.64 -10.65 15.70
CA ALA A 26 21.08 -10.74 14.35
C ALA A 26 20.06 -11.88 14.26
N GLU A 27 18.87 -11.53 13.76
CA GLU A 27 17.82 -12.49 13.45
C GLU A 27 18.04 -13.02 12.02
N VAL A 28 18.18 -14.32 11.86
CA VAL A 28 18.20 -14.96 10.55
C VAL A 28 16.80 -14.86 9.95
N ARG A 29 16.64 -14.12 8.85
CA ARG A 29 15.37 -14.03 8.13
C ARG A 29 15.53 -14.61 6.73
N LYS A 30 14.70 -15.59 6.39
CA LYS A 30 14.47 -15.97 4.99
C LYS A 30 13.71 -14.84 4.32
N LEU A 31 14.31 -14.23 3.30
CA LEU A 31 13.62 -13.34 2.39
C LEU A 31 13.25 -14.17 1.17
N THR A 32 11.99 -14.60 1.10
CA THR A 32 11.48 -15.22 -0.12
C THR A 32 11.41 -14.14 -1.19
N VAL A 33 12.20 -14.28 -2.25
CA VAL A 33 12.07 -13.44 -3.44
C VAL A 33 10.94 -14.04 -4.28
N GLY A 34 9.70 -13.71 -3.92
CA GLY A 34 8.51 -14.20 -4.63
C GLY A 34 7.21 -14.09 -3.83
N HIS A 35 6.22 -13.49 -4.48
CA HIS A 35 4.81 -13.26 -4.11
C HIS A 35 4.51 -12.33 -2.93
N ASN A 36 3.84 -11.21 -3.28
CA ASN A 36 3.42 -10.15 -2.40
C ASN A 36 2.24 -10.59 -1.51
N HIS A 37 2.36 -10.32 -0.21
CA HIS A 37 1.21 -10.02 0.63
C HIS A 37 1.14 -8.50 0.77
N VAL A 38 0.00 -7.92 0.37
CA VAL A 38 -0.31 -6.49 0.51
C VAL A 38 -0.57 -6.22 1.99
N GLY A 39 0.46 -5.83 2.73
CA GLY A 39 0.31 -5.58 4.17
C GLY A 39 1.62 -5.50 4.93
N GLY A 40 2.53 -4.62 4.52
CA GLY A 40 3.82 -4.43 5.20
C GLY A 40 4.10 -2.97 5.49
N ARG A 41 3.90 -2.55 6.75
CA ARG A 41 4.33 -1.27 7.33
C ARG A 41 5.72 -0.90 6.79
N ARG A 42 5.87 0.28 6.14
CA ARG A 42 7.19 0.86 5.79
C ARG A 42 8.04 0.84 7.06
N LYS A 43 8.91 -0.18 7.21
CA LYS A 43 9.86 -0.22 8.31
C LYS A 43 10.76 1.00 8.13
N SER A 44 10.80 1.83 9.17
CA SER A 44 11.83 2.86 9.37
C SER A 44 13.14 2.35 8.79
N ARG A 45 13.78 3.13 7.90
CA ARG A 45 15.11 2.84 7.35
C ARG A 45 16.07 2.70 8.52
N THR A 46 16.17 1.49 9.05
CA THR A 46 17.11 1.15 10.10
C THR A 46 18.45 1.18 9.41
N LYS A 47 19.35 2.08 9.83
CA LYS A 47 20.70 2.11 9.27
C LYS A 47 21.29 0.71 9.44
N PRO A 48 21.81 0.07 8.37
CA PRO A 48 22.43 -1.24 8.51
C PRO A 48 23.54 -1.14 9.55
N ALA A 49 23.69 -2.17 10.39
CA ALA A 49 24.85 -2.29 11.27
C ALA A 49 26.14 -2.26 10.42
N ILE A 50 27.26 -1.83 11.01
CA ILE A 50 28.55 -1.69 10.32
C ILE A 50 29.01 -2.95 9.58
N ASN A 51 28.53 -4.14 9.99
CA ASN A 51 28.85 -5.43 9.38
C ASN A 51 27.64 -6.12 8.70
N ALA A 52 26.60 -5.36 8.36
CA ALA A 52 25.43 -5.92 7.69
C ALA A 52 25.77 -6.33 6.25
N VAL A 53 25.40 -7.55 5.87
CA VAL A 53 25.40 -8.00 4.47
C VAL A 53 24.23 -7.32 3.77
N THR A 54 24.53 -6.52 2.74
CA THR A 54 23.52 -5.84 1.92
C THR A 54 23.38 -6.55 0.59
N ALA A 55 22.13 -6.73 0.13
CA ALA A 55 21.83 -7.16 -1.22
C ALA A 55 21.15 -6.00 -1.97
N GLU A 56 21.56 -5.79 -3.22
CA GLU A 56 20.84 -4.91 -4.13
C GLU A 56 19.70 -5.70 -4.78
N VAL A 57 18.48 -5.19 -4.70
CA VAL A 57 17.28 -5.85 -5.24
C VAL A 57 16.59 -4.88 -6.18
N HIS A 58 16.37 -5.30 -7.42
CA HIS A 58 15.56 -4.55 -8.38
C HIS A 58 14.15 -5.13 -8.33
N ALA A 59 13.22 -4.38 -7.74
CA ALA A 59 11.81 -4.73 -7.68
C ALA A 59 11.05 -3.89 -8.71
N MET A 60 10.31 -4.54 -9.60
CA MET A 60 9.39 -3.88 -10.52
C MET A 60 7.98 -3.99 -9.95
N GLU A 61 7.27 -2.88 -9.87
CA GLU A 61 5.87 -2.81 -9.45
C GLU A 61 5.03 -2.44 -10.67
N GLU A 62 3.92 -3.13 -10.86
CA GLU A 62 2.92 -2.78 -11.87
C GLU A 62 2.11 -1.59 -11.36
N LYS A 63 1.91 -0.58 -12.22
CA LYS A 63 1.17 0.64 -11.91
C LYS A 63 -0.01 0.78 -12.86
N GLY A 64 -0.99 -0.11 -12.76
CA GLY A 64 -2.22 -0.05 -13.55
C GLY A 64 -3.40 0.54 -12.79
N SER A 65 -3.64 0.06 -11.58
CA SER A 65 -4.82 0.43 -10.78
C SER A 65 -4.87 1.91 -10.44
N ASP A 66 -3.76 2.46 -9.95
CA ASP A 66 -3.69 3.83 -9.43
C ASP A 66 -3.83 4.84 -10.57
N VAL A 67 -3.24 4.50 -11.73
CA VAL A 67 -3.34 5.28 -12.97
C VAL A 67 -4.78 5.30 -13.47
N ASN A 68 -5.43 4.14 -13.57
CA ASN A 68 -6.81 4.07 -14.04
C ASN A 68 -7.77 4.85 -13.13
N LEU A 69 -7.62 4.71 -11.81
CA LEU A 69 -8.43 5.46 -10.85
C LEU A 69 -8.24 6.98 -11.01
N ALA A 70 -7.00 7.45 -11.12
CA ALA A 70 -6.70 8.86 -11.33
C ALA A 70 -7.31 9.41 -12.62
N VAL A 71 -7.17 8.67 -13.73
CA VAL A 71 -7.64 9.07 -15.05
C VAL A 71 -9.17 9.15 -15.08
N HIS A 72 -9.87 8.16 -14.51
CA HIS A 72 -11.33 8.19 -14.45
C HIS A 72 -11.86 9.32 -13.55
N LEU A 73 -11.28 9.51 -12.36
CA LEU A 73 -11.66 10.60 -11.46
C LEU A 73 -11.55 11.96 -12.14
N LEU A 74 -10.45 12.21 -12.86
CA LEU A 74 -10.25 13.45 -13.61
C LEU A 74 -11.22 13.58 -14.78
N ASN A 75 -11.34 12.53 -15.59
CA ASN A 75 -12.21 12.54 -16.77
C ASN A 75 -13.66 12.85 -16.40
N ASP A 76 -14.17 12.20 -15.36
CA ASP A 76 -15.56 12.36 -14.95
C ASP A 76 -15.79 13.77 -14.35
N ALA A 77 -14.78 14.34 -13.66
CA ALA A 77 -14.81 15.74 -13.19
C ALA A 77 -14.76 16.76 -14.35
N TRP A 78 -14.06 16.42 -15.44
CA TRP A 78 -14.00 17.25 -16.63
C TRP A 78 -15.34 17.28 -17.37
N LYS A 79 -16.01 16.13 -17.43
CA LYS A 79 -17.33 16.00 -18.04
C LYS A 79 -18.47 16.48 -17.13
N GLY A 80 -18.22 16.62 -15.83
CA GLY A 80 -19.27 16.92 -14.84
C GLY A 80 -20.22 15.75 -14.62
N GLU A 81 -19.71 14.51 -14.66
CA GLU A 81 -20.50 13.28 -14.49
C GLU A 81 -20.77 12.93 -13.00
N PHE A 82 -20.29 13.76 -12.06
CA PHE A 82 -20.58 13.64 -10.62
C PHE A 82 -20.61 14.99 -9.92
N ASP A 83 -21.32 15.06 -8.78
CA ASP A 83 -21.37 16.26 -7.92
C ASP A 83 -20.34 16.23 -6.78
N ALA A 84 -19.96 15.04 -6.34
CA ALA A 84 -18.90 14.80 -5.36
C ALA A 84 -18.30 13.40 -5.54
N ALA A 85 -17.05 13.20 -5.13
CA ALA A 85 -16.37 11.92 -5.19
C ALA A 85 -15.96 11.42 -3.80
N ALA A 86 -16.03 10.10 -3.60
CA ALA A 86 -15.43 9.41 -2.46
C ALA A 86 -14.32 8.48 -2.98
N VAL A 87 -13.08 8.70 -2.55
CA VAL A 87 -11.91 7.94 -3.01
C VAL A 87 -11.35 7.15 -1.84
N ILE A 88 -11.44 5.82 -1.92
CA ILE A 88 -10.92 4.94 -0.86
C ILE A 88 -9.44 4.69 -1.12
N THR A 89 -8.56 5.37 -0.39
CA THR A 89 -7.11 5.27 -0.58
C THR A 89 -6.32 5.80 0.61
N ASN A 90 -5.09 5.30 0.78
CA ASN A 90 -4.04 5.97 1.55
C ASN A 90 -2.75 6.10 0.71
N ASP A 91 -2.86 6.01 -0.62
CA ASP A 91 -1.75 6.13 -1.55
C ASP A 91 -1.50 7.59 -1.94
N THR A 92 -0.30 8.07 -1.64
CA THR A 92 0.09 9.44 -1.95
C THR A 92 0.27 9.72 -3.44
N ASP A 93 0.36 8.68 -4.28
CA ASP A 93 0.43 8.84 -5.75
C ASP A 93 -0.86 9.50 -6.30
N LEU A 94 -1.98 9.39 -5.58
CA LEU A 94 -3.26 10.02 -5.94
C LEU A 94 -3.41 11.47 -5.46
N CYS A 95 -2.40 12.06 -4.82
CA CYS A 95 -2.53 13.45 -4.33
C CYS A 95 -2.82 14.44 -5.47
N GLU A 96 -2.13 14.29 -6.60
CA GLU A 96 -2.27 15.23 -7.72
C GLU A 96 -3.65 15.17 -8.41
N PRO A 97 -4.19 14.01 -8.81
CA PRO A 97 -5.54 13.96 -9.38
C PRO A 97 -6.61 14.45 -8.40
N ILE A 98 -6.47 14.14 -7.09
CA ILE A 98 -7.41 14.64 -6.06
C ILE A 98 -7.33 16.17 -5.95
N ARG A 99 -6.11 16.74 -5.94
CA ARG A 99 -5.91 18.19 -5.88
C ARG A 99 -6.55 18.91 -7.06
N MET A 100 -6.36 18.40 -8.28
CA MET A 100 -6.96 18.95 -9.48
C MET A 100 -8.51 18.94 -9.41
N VAL A 101 -9.11 17.82 -9.01
CA VAL A 101 -10.58 17.72 -8.90
C VAL A 101 -11.13 18.59 -7.76
N ALA A 102 -10.54 18.51 -6.57
CA ALA A 102 -11.03 19.21 -5.39
C ALA A 102 -10.81 20.72 -5.42
N GLN A 103 -9.61 21.15 -5.82
CA GLN A 103 -9.16 22.53 -5.67
C GLN A 103 -9.24 23.33 -6.96
N GLU A 104 -8.96 22.72 -8.12
CA GLU A 104 -9.00 23.44 -9.41
C GLU A 104 -10.38 23.35 -10.06
N ARG A 105 -11.01 22.18 -10.03
CA ARG A 105 -12.35 21.98 -10.60
C ARG A 105 -13.47 22.28 -9.61
N GLY A 106 -13.17 22.31 -8.31
CA GLY A 106 -14.12 22.66 -7.26
C GLY A 106 -15.14 21.57 -6.93
N PHE A 107 -14.93 20.32 -7.38
CA PHE A 107 -15.79 19.21 -7.00
C PHE A 107 -15.35 18.64 -5.65
N PRO A 108 -16.20 18.56 -4.63
CA PRO A 108 -15.82 18.00 -3.35
C PRO A 108 -15.30 16.56 -3.46
N VAL A 109 -14.11 16.29 -2.89
CA VAL A 109 -13.52 14.95 -2.81
C VAL A 109 -13.32 14.55 -1.36
N THR A 110 -13.96 13.45 -0.95
CA THR A 110 -13.73 12.80 0.34
C THR A 110 -12.73 11.66 0.18
N VAL A 111 -11.58 11.75 0.84
CA VAL A 111 -10.65 10.62 0.92
C VAL A 111 -11.05 9.74 2.11
N ILE A 112 -11.21 8.44 1.86
CA ILE A 112 -11.53 7.43 2.86
C ILE A 112 -10.32 6.51 3.01
N CYS A 113 -9.60 6.66 4.12
CA CYS A 113 -8.44 5.86 4.43
C CYS A 113 -8.89 4.44 4.82
N PRO A 114 -8.42 3.37 4.12
CA PRO A 114 -8.76 1.98 4.43
C PRO A 114 -7.98 1.45 5.64
N THR A 115 -7.89 2.27 6.70
CA THR A 115 -7.32 1.91 8.00
C THR A 115 -8.25 2.46 9.07
N ASP A 116 -8.34 1.76 10.20
CA ASP A 116 -9.13 2.19 11.37
C ASP A 116 -8.47 3.33 12.17
N GLY A 117 -7.36 3.86 11.67
CA GLY A 117 -6.54 4.88 12.33
C GLY A 117 -5.60 4.32 13.40
N THR A 118 -5.69 3.04 13.73
CA THR A 118 -4.80 2.38 14.70
C THR A 118 -3.53 1.92 13.98
N GLY A 119 -2.38 2.47 14.37
CA GLY A 119 -1.07 2.09 13.84
C GLY A 119 -0.69 2.64 12.44
N GLN A 120 -1.67 3.04 11.62
CA GLN A 120 -1.49 3.75 10.35
C GLN A 120 -2.51 4.89 10.21
N SER A 121 -2.02 6.13 10.30
CA SER A 121 -2.82 7.32 10.02
C SER A 121 -2.86 7.60 8.51
N MET A 122 -3.87 8.37 8.11
CA MET A 122 -3.95 8.87 6.74
C MET A 122 -2.75 9.77 6.40
N ALA A 123 -2.28 9.67 5.17
CA ALA A 123 -1.13 10.44 4.71
C ALA A 123 -1.44 11.95 4.77
N PRO A 124 -0.60 12.78 5.43
CA PRO A 124 -0.85 14.22 5.56
C PRO A 124 -0.99 14.94 4.22
N LYS A 125 -0.27 14.48 3.19
CA LYS A 125 -0.38 15.04 1.83
C LYS A 125 -1.76 14.82 1.21
N LEU A 126 -2.37 13.65 1.44
CA LEU A 126 -3.74 13.36 0.99
C LEU A 126 -4.75 14.24 1.72
N GLN A 127 -4.60 14.40 3.04
CA GLN A 127 -5.47 15.29 3.82
C GLN A 127 -5.41 16.74 3.34
N ALA A 128 -4.24 17.21 2.94
CA ALA A 128 -4.05 18.57 2.46
C ALA A 128 -4.73 18.86 1.12
N VAL A 129 -4.95 17.84 0.28
CA VAL A 129 -5.56 18.00 -1.05
C VAL A 129 -7.04 17.66 -1.09
N ALA A 130 -7.51 16.80 -0.19
CA ALA A 130 -8.91 16.40 -0.10
C ALA A 130 -9.79 17.50 0.50
N SER A 131 -11.07 17.54 0.11
CA SER A 131 -12.07 18.41 0.74
C SER A 131 -12.45 17.88 2.13
N PHE A 132 -12.57 16.56 2.25
CA PHE A 132 -12.86 15.88 3.51
C PHE A 132 -12.03 14.60 3.62
N SER A 133 -11.89 14.11 4.85
CA SER A 133 -11.07 12.94 5.11
C SER A 133 -11.70 12.08 6.21
N ARG A 134 -11.79 10.75 5.99
CA ARG A 134 -12.39 9.78 6.92
C ARG A 134 -11.56 8.51 6.99
N HIS A 135 -11.80 7.72 8.03
CA HIS A 135 -11.24 6.38 8.22
C HIS A 135 -12.37 5.34 8.11
N ILE A 136 -12.04 4.14 7.61
CA ILE A 136 -12.93 2.98 7.70
C ILE A 136 -12.70 2.33 9.07
N HIS A 137 -13.70 2.36 9.94
CA HIS A 137 -13.62 1.75 11.26
C HIS A 137 -14.12 0.30 11.25
N THR A 138 -13.73 -0.47 12.27
CA THR A 138 -14.20 -1.85 12.48
C THR A 138 -15.73 -1.94 12.56
N ALA A 139 -16.38 -0.91 13.09
CA ALA A 139 -17.85 -0.83 13.12
C ALA A 139 -18.44 -0.76 11.70
N ASP A 140 -17.84 0.01 10.79
CA ASP A 140 -18.28 0.12 9.38
C ASP A 140 -18.17 -1.25 8.70
N LEU A 141 -17.05 -1.95 8.92
CA LEU A 141 -16.83 -3.29 8.36
C LEU A 141 -17.84 -4.31 8.89
N THR A 142 -18.14 -4.25 10.19
CA THR A 142 -19.07 -5.18 10.85
C THR A 142 -20.50 -4.97 10.34
N ALA A 143 -20.91 -3.71 10.16
CA ALA A 143 -22.22 -3.36 9.61
C ALA A 143 -22.37 -3.66 8.11
N SER A 144 -21.25 -3.79 7.39
CA SER A 144 -21.22 -4.01 5.93
C SER A 144 -21.00 -5.47 5.52
N GLN A 145 -21.13 -6.43 6.45
CA GLN A 145 -21.04 -7.84 6.11
C GLN A 145 -22.32 -8.33 5.43
N PHE A 146 -22.18 -9.24 4.47
CA PHE A 146 -23.33 -10.00 3.97
C PHE A 146 -23.93 -10.87 5.08
N PRO A 147 -25.24 -11.19 5.01
CA PRO A 147 -25.84 -12.18 5.89
C PRO A 147 -25.22 -13.57 5.68
N ASP A 148 -25.36 -14.46 6.67
CA ASP A 148 -24.82 -15.82 6.61
C ASP A 148 -25.36 -16.63 5.41
N SER A 149 -26.55 -16.29 4.92
CA SER A 149 -27.12 -16.82 3.69
C SER A 149 -27.54 -15.65 2.81
N ILE A 150 -27.02 -15.57 1.59
CA ILE A 150 -27.37 -14.50 0.65
C ILE A 150 -28.76 -14.78 0.05
N PRO A 151 -29.75 -13.89 0.26
CA PRO A 151 -31.11 -14.10 -0.25
C PRO A 151 -31.16 -14.33 -1.76
N GLY A 152 -31.93 -15.32 -2.20
CA GLY A 152 -32.08 -15.66 -3.62
C GLY A 152 -30.92 -16.45 -4.23
N THR A 153 -29.98 -16.93 -3.42
CA THR A 153 -28.86 -17.77 -3.88
C THR A 153 -28.65 -18.96 -2.94
N ASN A 154 -27.84 -19.93 -3.36
CA ASN A 154 -27.35 -21.02 -2.49
C ASN A 154 -25.98 -20.68 -1.87
N LEU A 155 -25.60 -19.40 -1.83
CA LEU A 155 -24.33 -18.96 -1.27
C LEU A 155 -24.47 -18.72 0.23
N HIS A 156 -23.60 -19.39 0.99
CA HIS A 156 -23.53 -19.30 2.44
C HIS A 156 -22.15 -18.86 2.88
N LYS A 157 -22.10 -18.14 4.01
CA LYS A 157 -20.84 -17.81 4.67
C LYS A 157 -20.10 -19.11 5.03
N PRO A 158 -18.81 -19.24 4.69
CA PRO A 158 -18.03 -20.41 5.07
C PRO A 158 -17.98 -20.59 6.60
N PRO A 159 -18.05 -21.83 7.13
CA PRO A 159 -18.12 -22.07 8.58
C PRO A 159 -16.92 -21.55 9.38
N ASN A 160 -15.78 -21.33 8.73
CA ASN A 160 -14.50 -20.97 9.37
C ASN A 160 -14.07 -19.53 9.08
N TRP A 161 -15.02 -18.65 8.72
CA TRP A 161 -14.80 -17.20 8.49
C TRP A 161 -15.26 -16.34 9.66
#